data_AF-A0A7Y3CVR9-F1
#
_entry.id   AF-A0A7Y3CVR9-F1
#
_cell.length_a   1.000
_cell.length_b   1.000
_cell.length_c   1.000
_cell.angle_alpha   90.00
_cell.angle_beta   90.00
_cell.angle_gamma   90.00
#
_symmetry.space_group_name_H-M   'P 1'
#
loop_
_entity.id
_entity.type
_entity.pdbx_description
1 polymer ?
#
loop_
_entity_poly.entity_id
_entity_poly.type
_entity_poly.pdbx_seq_one_letter_code
_entity_poly.pdbx_strand_id
1 'polypeptide(L)'
;MYLRNSNNTGVGEIQFTLGIAGDIPLAGDFNGDGKDTISVYRPSQGRVFIANTLGANNGFFVADYDYYFGDPGDKPFVGDFNADGKETVGLYRDTTGFVYFTDAVTPGNVAPTNNQFFYGNPSDRLVSGDWTGDGTYTMGIFRPSDQRFYLRYTNTQGNADEQFDFGQSSWLPVAGDMGL
;
A
#
# COMPACT_ATOMS: atom_id res chain seq x y z
N MET A 1 11.91 -4.86 -14.13
CA MET A 1 10.78 -5.63 -13.58
C MET A 1 9.92 -6.13 -14.74
N TYR A 2 9.20 -7.24 -14.54
CA TYR A 2 8.25 -7.78 -15.52
C TYR A 2 6.85 -7.74 -14.91
N LEU A 3 5.90 -7.13 -15.62
CA LEU A 3 4.47 -7.21 -15.27
C LEU A 3 3.73 -8.11 -16.23
N ARG A 4 2.65 -8.70 -15.74
CA ARG A 4 1.73 -9.48 -16.53
C ARG A 4 0.31 -9.08 -16.18
N ASN A 5 -0.49 -8.79 -17.20
CA ASN A 5 -1.87 -8.33 -17.00
C ASN A 5 -2.89 -9.47 -17.14
N SER A 6 -2.42 -10.72 -17.03
CA SER A 6 -3.21 -11.92 -17.22
C SER A 6 -2.84 -12.96 -16.16
N ASN A 7 -3.84 -13.53 -15.49
CA ASN A 7 -3.66 -14.59 -14.48
C ASN A 7 -3.45 -15.99 -15.12
N ASN A 8 -2.70 -16.07 -16.24
CA ASN A 8 -2.33 -17.32 -16.91
C ASN A 8 -0.80 -17.54 -16.90
N THR A 9 -0.30 -18.63 -17.49
CA THR A 9 1.15 -19.01 -17.50
C THR A 9 1.89 -18.48 -18.73
N GLY A 10 3.19 -18.11 -18.62
CA GLY A 10 3.94 -17.38 -19.67
C GLY A 10 4.83 -16.23 -19.15
N VAL A 11 5.59 -15.60 -20.06
CA VAL A 11 6.53 -14.50 -19.76
C VAL A 11 5.79 -13.18 -19.47
N GLY A 12 6.42 -12.28 -18.72
CA GLY A 12 5.84 -10.96 -18.45
C GLY A 12 5.64 -10.16 -19.74
N GLU A 13 4.48 -9.51 -19.83
CA GLU A 13 4.01 -8.78 -21.01
C GLU A 13 4.60 -7.36 -21.09
N ILE A 14 5.00 -6.76 -19.95
CA ILE A 14 5.55 -5.41 -19.89
C ILE A 14 6.88 -5.43 -19.13
N GLN A 15 7.96 -4.94 -19.76
CA GLN A 15 9.25 -4.72 -19.12
C GLN A 15 9.50 -3.21 -18.93
N PHE A 16 9.88 -2.81 -17.74
CA PHE A 16 10.28 -1.43 -17.45
C PHE A 16 11.26 -1.32 -16.28
N THR A 17 11.94 -0.17 -16.26
CA THR A 17 12.80 0.25 -15.14
C THR A 17 11.96 1.05 -14.15
N LEU A 18 11.88 0.57 -12.91
CA LEU A 18 11.22 1.25 -11.80
C LEU A 18 12.23 1.87 -10.87
N GLY A 19 12.05 3.16 -10.58
CA GLY A 19 12.75 3.85 -9.50
C GLY A 19 14.27 3.64 -9.51
N ILE A 20 14.85 3.68 -8.31
CA ILE A 20 16.26 3.34 -8.05
C ILE A 20 16.35 2.24 -6.99
N ALA A 21 17.56 1.72 -6.75
CA ALA A 21 17.78 0.72 -5.71
C ALA A 21 17.32 1.22 -4.33
N GLY A 22 16.49 0.42 -3.65
CA GLY A 22 15.91 0.75 -2.34
C GLY A 22 14.50 1.36 -2.39
N ASP A 23 14.00 1.72 -3.57
CA ASP A 23 12.60 2.12 -3.74
C ASP A 23 11.68 0.90 -3.54
N ILE A 24 10.54 1.13 -2.90
CA ILE A 24 9.50 0.14 -2.64
C ILE A 24 8.36 0.36 -3.64
N PRO A 25 8.01 -0.64 -4.47
CA PRO A 25 6.90 -0.49 -5.41
C PRO A 25 5.56 -0.43 -4.67
N LEU A 26 4.66 0.39 -5.20
CA LEU A 26 3.27 0.54 -4.79
C LEU A 26 2.40 0.22 -5.99
N ALA A 27 1.31 -0.50 -5.79
CA ALA A 27 0.29 -0.70 -6.81
C ALA A 27 -1.01 -0.08 -6.30
N GLY A 28 -1.72 0.62 -7.18
CA GLY A 28 -3.06 1.10 -6.88
C GLY A 28 -3.66 2.04 -7.91
N ASP A 29 -4.97 2.26 -7.80
CA ASP A 29 -5.75 3.17 -8.65
C ASP A 29 -5.72 4.60 -8.10
N PHE A 30 -4.62 5.30 -8.34
CA PHE A 30 -4.40 6.65 -7.79
C PHE A 30 -5.20 7.76 -8.51
N ASN A 31 -5.78 7.48 -9.68
CA ASN A 31 -6.55 8.47 -10.47
C ASN A 31 -8.06 8.17 -10.51
N GLY A 32 -8.49 6.98 -10.08
CA GLY A 32 -9.89 6.55 -10.05
C GLY A 32 -10.42 6.09 -11.41
N ASP A 33 -9.55 5.56 -12.27
CA ASP A 33 -9.94 5.06 -13.60
C ASP A 33 -10.30 3.56 -13.62
N GLY A 34 -10.26 2.91 -12.46
CA GLY A 34 -10.53 1.50 -12.23
C GLY A 34 -9.35 0.58 -12.52
N LYS A 35 -8.12 1.12 -12.65
CA LYS A 35 -6.93 0.33 -12.95
C LYS A 35 -5.76 0.70 -12.07
N ASP A 36 -5.17 -0.32 -11.48
CA ASP A 36 -3.90 -0.16 -10.77
C ASP A 36 -2.78 0.24 -11.71
N THR A 37 -2.02 1.23 -11.26
CA THR A 37 -0.74 1.60 -11.85
C THR A 37 0.37 1.32 -10.85
N ILE A 38 1.62 1.51 -11.26
CA ILE A 38 2.76 1.26 -10.38
C ILE A 38 3.50 2.55 -10.07
N SER A 39 3.50 2.84 -8.79
CA SER A 39 4.12 3.97 -8.12
C SER A 39 5.29 3.48 -7.27
N VAL A 40 6.09 4.38 -6.71
CA VAL A 40 7.18 3.99 -5.79
C VAL A 40 7.23 4.88 -4.56
N TYR A 41 7.52 4.28 -3.41
CA TYR A 41 7.95 4.98 -2.21
C TYR A 41 9.47 4.88 -2.11
N ARG A 42 10.13 5.99 -1.79
CA ARG A 42 11.56 6.06 -1.54
C ARG A 42 11.81 6.31 -0.05
N PRO A 43 12.11 5.26 0.74
CA PRO A 43 12.30 5.39 2.18
C PRO A 43 13.45 6.33 2.54
N SER A 44 14.53 6.35 1.76
CA SER A 44 15.69 7.21 2.02
C SER A 44 15.41 8.71 1.95
N GLN A 45 14.26 9.11 1.37
CA GLN A 45 13.84 10.50 1.24
C GLN A 45 12.49 10.78 1.92
N GLY A 46 11.78 9.75 2.43
CA GLY A 46 10.38 9.89 2.83
C GLY A 46 9.53 10.47 1.71
N ARG A 47 9.67 9.96 0.47
CA ARG A 47 9.03 10.56 -0.72
C ARG A 47 8.27 9.51 -1.52
N VAL A 48 7.05 9.84 -1.89
CA VAL A 48 6.18 9.03 -2.76
C VAL A 48 6.23 9.60 -4.17
N PHE A 49 6.27 8.73 -5.17
CA PHE A 49 6.21 9.06 -6.59
C PHE A 49 5.04 8.31 -7.21
N ILE A 50 4.00 9.03 -7.61
CA ILE A 50 2.78 8.48 -8.21
C ILE A 50 2.89 8.52 -9.74
N ALA A 51 2.60 7.40 -10.39
CA ALA A 51 2.45 7.34 -11.83
C ALA A 51 1.08 6.74 -12.17
N ASN A 52 0.29 7.42 -13.01
CA ASN A 52 -1.05 6.99 -13.41
C ASN A 52 -1.05 6.30 -14.78
N THR A 53 0.11 5.93 -15.31
CA THR A 53 0.20 5.22 -16.60
C THR A 53 1.34 4.20 -16.57
N LEU A 54 1.00 2.95 -16.85
CA LEU A 54 1.97 1.86 -17.00
C LEU A 54 2.62 1.88 -18.39
N GLY A 55 3.95 1.68 -18.45
CA GLY A 55 4.67 1.52 -19.71
C GLY A 55 4.85 2.80 -20.54
N ALA A 56 4.54 3.97 -19.97
CA ALA A 56 4.86 5.25 -20.59
C ALA A 56 6.38 5.38 -20.88
N ASN A 57 6.74 6.32 -21.77
CA ASN A 57 8.14 6.70 -22.04
C ASN A 57 9.07 5.53 -22.41
N ASN A 58 8.66 4.64 -23.31
CA ASN A 58 9.44 3.47 -23.73
C ASN A 58 9.79 2.51 -22.57
N GLY A 59 8.88 2.35 -21.60
CA GLY A 59 9.11 1.48 -20.44
C GLY A 59 10.01 2.11 -19.38
N PHE A 60 9.98 3.42 -19.24
CA PHE A 60 10.62 4.12 -18.12
C PHE A 60 9.57 4.68 -17.17
N PHE A 61 9.77 4.45 -15.88
CA PHE A 61 8.98 5.09 -14.84
C PHE A 61 9.13 6.61 -14.88
N VAL A 62 8.01 7.30 -15.00
CA VAL A 62 7.92 8.75 -14.87
C VAL A 62 6.74 9.03 -13.95
N ALA A 63 7.00 9.75 -12.86
CA ALA A 63 5.96 10.14 -11.92
C ALA A 63 5.19 11.35 -12.47
N ASP A 64 3.87 11.30 -12.39
CA ASP A 64 3.01 12.47 -12.62
C ASP A 64 3.07 13.43 -11.43
N TYR A 65 3.14 12.85 -10.23
CA TYR A 65 3.17 13.58 -8.97
C TYR A 65 4.20 12.97 -8.03
N ASP A 66 4.74 13.82 -7.16
CA ASP A 66 5.48 13.37 -6.01
C ASP A 66 5.18 14.25 -4.81
N TYR A 67 5.41 13.70 -3.62
CA TYR A 67 5.20 14.40 -2.37
C TYR A 67 6.01 13.76 -1.25
N TYR A 68 6.30 14.54 -0.21
CA TYR A 68 6.92 14.02 1.01
C TYR A 68 5.87 13.33 1.88
N PHE A 69 6.20 12.17 2.41
CA PHE A 69 5.37 11.46 3.35
C PHE A 69 6.21 10.59 4.29
N GLY A 70 6.03 10.83 5.59
CA GLY A 70 6.62 10.04 6.65
C GLY A 70 8.11 10.21 6.89
N ASP A 71 8.63 9.29 7.71
CA ASP A 71 10.02 9.26 8.12
C ASP A 71 10.79 8.11 7.43
N PRO A 72 12.11 8.23 7.28
CA PRO A 72 12.92 7.14 6.75
C PRO A 72 12.75 5.83 7.54
N GLY A 73 12.40 4.77 6.83
CA GLY A 73 12.22 3.42 7.40
C GLY A 73 10.76 3.01 7.60
N ASP A 74 9.80 3.93 7.46
CA ASP A 74 8.38 3.57 7.47
C ASP A 74 8.03 2.73 6.23
N LYS A 75 7.06 1.82 6.39
CA LYS A 75 6.65 0.85 5.38
C LYS A 75 5.36 1.29 4.70
N PRO A 76 5.32 1.40 3.36
CA PRO A 76 4.13 1.88 2.69
C PRO A 76 3.06 0.81 2.49
N PHE A 77 1.82 1.28 2.39
CA PHE A 77 0.64 0.51 2.00
C PHE A 77 -0.31 1.41 1.19
N VAL A 78 -1.28 0.81 0.50
CA VAL A 78 -2.19 1.50 -0.44
C VAL A 78 -3.63 1.06 -0.22
N GLY A 79 -4.57 1.99 -0.31
CA GLY A 79 -6.00 1.67 -0.28
C GLY A 79 -6.88 2.91 -0.43
N ASP A 80 -8.17 2.67 -0.68
CA ASP A 80 -9.21 3.71 -0.68
C ASP A 80 -9.76 3.89 0.74
N PHE A 81 -9.15 4.78 1.53
CA PHE A 81 -9.48 4.94 2.95
C PHE A 81 -10.71 5.81 3.20
N ASN A 82 -11.26 6.44 2.17
CA ASN A 82 -12.41 7.35 2.26
C ASN A 82 -13.59 6.95 1.35
N ALA A 83 -13.48 5.83 0.65
CA ALA A 83 -14.46 5.27 -0.28
C ALA A 83 -14.82 6.23 -1.44
N ASP A 84 -13.83 7.00 -1.94
CA ASP A 84 -14.04 7.93 -3.06
C ASP A 84 -13.72 7.34 -4.44
N GLY A 85 -13.29 6.07 -4.47
CA GLY A 85 -12.89 5.33 -5.66
C GLY A 85 -11.45 5.59 -6.08
N LYS A 86 -10.65 6.31 -5.29
CA LYS A 86 -9.22 6.50 -5.52
C LYS A 86 -8.44 5.92 -4.35
N GLU A 87 -7.41 5.18 -4.69
CA GLU A 87 -6.49 4.69 -3.70
C GLU A 87 -5.40 5.73 -3.39
N THR A 88 -4.98 5.75 -2.14
CA THR A 88 -3.95 6.66 -1.65
C THR A 88 -2.92 5.90 -0.80
N VAL A 89 -1.87 6.60 -0.36
CA VAL A 89 -0.75 5.97 0.35
C VAL A 89 -0.89 6.15 1.85
N GLY A 90 -0.65 5.06 2.58
CA GLY A 90 -0.39 5.04 4.01
C GLY A 90 1.03 4.59 4.32
N LEU A 91 1.49 4.89 5.53
CA LEU A 91 2.77 4.47 6.08
C LEU A 91 2.60 3.83 7.45
N TYR A 92 3.32 2.74 7.66
CA TYR A 92 3.34 1.95 8.87
C TYR A 92 4.74 1.93 9.47
N ARG A 93 4.83 2.39 10.71
CA ARG A 93 6.06 2.34 11.50
C ARG A 93 6.14 1.03 12.26
N ASP A 94 6.87 0.09 11.70
CA ASP A 94 6.98 -1.27 12.24
C ASP A 94 7.67 -1.38 13.59
N THR A 95 8.35 -0.32 14.05
CA THR A 95 9.00 -0.28 15.38
C THR A 95 8.04 0.12 16.50
N THR A 96 6.91 0.75 16.17
CA THR A 96 5.96 1.28 17.17
C THR A 96 4.51 0.85 16.94
N GLY A 97 4.17 0.32 15.77
CA GLY A 97 2.77 0.08 15.40
C GLY A 97 2.03 1.35 14.97
N PHE A 98 2.75 2.44 14.67
CA PHE A 98 2.11 3.71 14.28
C PHE A 98 1.68 3.67 12.81
N VAL A 99 0.40 3.87 12.57
CA VAL A 99 -0.25 3.91 11.25
C VAL A 99 -0.63 5.34 10.96
N TYR A 100 -0.38 5.81 9.74
CA TYR A 100 -0.90 7.09 9.27
C TYR A 100 -1.04 7.09 7.75
N PHE A 101 -2.08 7.76 7.24
CA PHE A 101 -2.40 7.77 5.82
C PHE A 101 -3.03 9.11 5.39
N THR A 102 -3.02 9.35 4.09
CA THR A 102 -3.64 10.51 3.44
C THR A 102 -4.87 10.06 2.68
N ASP A 103 -5.90 10.90 2.60
CA ASP A 103 -7.08 10.68 1.73
C ASP A 103 -6.94 11.40 0.39
N ALA A 104 -5.77 12.01 0.11
CA ALA A 104 -5.53 12.71 -1.14
C ALA A 104 -4.07 12.68 -1.60
N VAL A 105 -3.87 12.55 -2.91
CA VAL A 105 -2.58 12.86 -3.56
C VAL A 105 -2.47 14.37 -3.70
N THR A 106 -1.51 14.98 -3.00
CA THR A 106 -1.26 16.44 -3.02
C THR A 106 0.09 16.74 -3.67
N PRO A 107 0.15 17.06 -4.97
CA PRO A 107 1.41 17.22 -5.69
C PRO A 107 2.32 18.32 -5.12
N GLY A 108 3.62 18.04 -5.01
CA GLY A 108 4.65 19.05 -4.77
C GLY A 108 4.76 19.57 -3.33
N ASN A 109 4.09 18.92 -2.36
CA ASN A 109 4.16 19.31 -0.95
C ASN A 109 4.29 18.09 -0.03
N VAL A 110 4.14 18.28 1.28
CA VAL A 110 3.95 17.22 2.27
C VAL A 110 2.51 16.73 2.19
N ALA A 111 2.30 15.41 2.12
CA ALA A 111 0.96 14.84 2.13
C ALA A 111 0.22 15.20 3.44
N PRO A 112 -1.07 15.55 3.37
CA PRO A 112 -1.86 15.75 4.58
C PRO A 112 -2.01 14.42 5.32
N THR A 113 -1.84 14.43 6.64
CA THR A 113 -2.17 13.27 7.47
C THR A 113 -3.62 13.38 7.89
N ASN A 114 -4.50 12.65 7.21
CA ASN A 114 -5.94 12.63 7.51
C ASN A 114 -6.25 11.81 8.76
N ASN A 115 -5.54 10.69 8.92
CA ASN A 115 -5.71 9.78 10.05
C ASN A 115 -4.37 9.25 10.53
N GLN A 116 -4.29 9.07 11.85
CA GLN A 116 -3.13 8.47 12.51
C GLN A 116 -3.53 7.80 13.81
N PHE A 117 -3.03 6.60 14.06
CA PHE A 117 -3.31 5.83 15.27
C PHE A 117 -2.29 4.71 15.46
N PHE A 118 -2.33 4.05 16.63
CA PHE A 118 -1.55 2.84 16.86
C PHE A 118 -2.40 1.60 16.56
N TYR A 119 -1.86 0.69 15.76
CA TYR A 119 -2.42 -0.63 15.54
C TYR A 119 -1.27 -1.61 15.25
N GLY A 120 -1.22 -2.70 16.00
CA GLY A 120 -0.15 -3.68 15.93
C GLY A 120 0.99 -3.47 16.91
N ASN A 121 1.94 -4.39 16.85
CA ASN A 121 3.12 -4.49 17.67
C ASN A 121 4.39 -4.35 16.83
N PRO A 122 5.56 -4.15 17.46
CA PRO A 122 6.80 -4.17 16.72
C PRO A 122 6.98 -5.45 15.90
N SER A 123 7.46 -5.32 14.66
CA SER A 123 7.65 -6.41 13.67
C SER A 123 6.39 -6.99 13.02
N ASP A 124 5.21 -6.49 13.36
CA ASP A 124 3.99 -6.80 12.62
C ASP A 124 4.10 -6.32 11.15
N ARG A 125 3.32 -6.92 10.25
CA ARG A 125 3.31 -6.60 8.81
C ARG A 125 1.92 -6.13 8.41
N LEU A 126 1.79 -4.86 8.06
CA LEU A 126 0.51 -4.23 7.73
C LEU A 126 0.18 -4.38 6.24
N VAL A 127 -1.11 -4.61 5.98
CA VAL A 127 -1.79 -4.49 4.67
C VAL A 127 -3.11 -3.74 4.88
N SER A 128 -3.73 -3.32 3.79
CA SER A 128 -5.04 -2.68 3.78
C SER A 128 -5.94 -3.38 2.77
N GLY A 129 -7.24 -3.35 3.02
CA GLY A 129 -8.26 -3.94 2.16
C GLY A 129 -9.65 -3.60 2.67
N ASP A 130 -10.65 -3.72 1.79
CA ASP A 130 -12.05 -3.63 2.19
C ASP A 130 -12.51 -4.98 2.76
N TRP A 131 -12.43 -5.11 4.08
CA TRP A 131 -12.82 -6.35 4.77
C TRP A 131 -14.33 -6.47 4.95
N THR A 132 -15.08 -5.39 4.77
CA THR A 132 -16.52 -5.33 5.09
C THR A 132 -17.42 -5.24 3.86
N GLY A 133 -16.85 -4.96 2.69
CA GLY A 133 -17.57 -4.75 1.45
C GLY A 133 -18.24 -3.38 1.37
N ASP A 134 -17.78 -2.39 2.14
CA ASP A 134 -18.36 -1.04 2.19
C ASP A 134 -17.61 -0.02 1.33
N GLY A 135 -16.56 -0.45 0.62
CA GLY A 135 -15.69 0.37 -0.21
C GLY A 135 -14.56 1.06 0.57
N THR A 136 -14.58 1.04 1.91
CA THR A 136 -13.53 1.65 2.72
C THR A 136 -12.46 0.63 3.06
N TYR A 137 -11.24 0.88 2.62
CA TYR A 137 -10.10 0.07 3.00
C TYR A 137 -9.72 0.35 4.45
N THR A 138 -9.48 -0.70 5.21
CA THR A 138 -9.08 -0.60 6.61
C THR A 138 -7.89 -1.53 6.92
N MET A 139 -7.33 -1.39 8.11
CA MET A 139 -6.04 -2.02 8.45
C MET A 139 -6.18 -3.52 8.73
N GLY A 140 -5.26 -4.29 8.16
CA GLY A 140 -5.00 -5.68 8.49
C GLY A 140 -3.54 -5.88 8.87
N ILE A 141 -3.27 -6.68 9.90
CA ILE A 141 -1.90 -6.95 10.35
C ILE A 141 -1.66 -8.45 10.41
N PHE A 142 -0.61 -8.90 9.74
CA PHE A 142 -0.03 -10.21 9.97
C PHE A 142 1.04 -10.13 11.06
N ARG A 143 0.90 -10.97 12.09
CA ARG A 143 1.87 -11.11 13.16
C ARG A 143 2.66 -12.42 13.02
N PRO A 144 3.95 -12.34 12.66
CA PRO A 144 4.78 -13.53 12.46
C PRO A 144 4.98 -14.40 13.70
N SER A 145 4.94 -13.80 14.90
CA SER A 145 5.26 -14.48 16.16
C SER A 145 4.18 -15.45 16.62
N ASP A 146 2.92 -15.23 16.24
CA ASP A 146 1.78 -16.11 16.53
C ASP A 146 1.09 -16.64 15.26
N GLN A 147 1.57 -16.27 14.07
CA GLN A 147 1.07 -16.70 12.77
C GLN A 147 -0.41 -16.36 12.57
N ARG A 148 -0.81 -15.17 13.00
CA ARG A 148 -2.20 -14.70 12.89
C ARG A 148 -2.33 -13.42 12.10
N PHE A 149 -3.45 -13.32 11.41
CA PHE A 149 -3.98 -12.05 10.93
C PHE A 149 -4.92 -11.44 11.96
N TYR A 150 -4.88 -10.12 12.02
CA TYR A 150 -5.72 -9.27 12.85
C TYR A 150 -6.31 -8.20 11.93
N LEU A 151 -7.62 -8.21 11.74
CA LEU A 151 -8.32 -7.24 10.90
C LEU A 151 -9.05 -6.20 11.76
N ARG A 152 -9.06 -4.97 11.28
CA ARG A 152 -9.82 -3.87 11.86
C ARG A 152 -10.82 -3.37 10.81
N TYR A 153 -12.07 -3.19 11.19
CA TYR A 153 -13.16 -2.73 10.32
C TYR A 153 -13.38 -1.22 10.35
N THR A 154 -12.57 -0.50 11.13
CA THR A 154 -12.61 0.96 11.20
C THR A 154 -11.20 1.52 11.31
N ASN A 155 -10.94 2.65 10.66
CA ASN A 155 -9.64 3.34 10.74
C ASN A 155 -9.49 4.14 12.05
N THR A 156 -9.52 3.43 13.18
CA THR A 156 -9.40 3.98 14.53
C THR A 156 -8.54 3.08 15.41
N GLN A 157 -7.91 3.64 16.44
CA GLN A 157 -7.21 2.85 17.45
C GLN A 157 -8.17 1.88 18.15
N GLY A 158 -7.74 0.63 18.33
CA GLY A 158 -8.53 -0.39 19.02
C GLY A 158 -7.99 -1.80 18.83
N ASN A 159 -8.69 -2.77 19.42
CA ASN A 159 -8.44 -4.18 19.19
C ASN A 159 -8.92 -4.60 17.79
N ALA A 160 -8.42 -5.73 17.30
CA ALA A 160 -8.94 -6.34 16.08
C ALA A 160 -10.42 -6.71 16.24
N ASP A 161 -11.20 -6.53 15.18
CA ASP A 161 -12.57 -7.03 15.08
C ASP A 161 -12.58 -8.53 14.74
N GLU A 162 -11.62 -8.96 13.92
CA GLU A 162 -11.48 -10.34 13.49
C GLU A 162 -10.02 -10.79 13.54
N GLN A 163 -9.81 -12.08 13.82
CA GLN A 163 -8.50 -12.71 13.77
C GLN A 163 -8.59 -14.16 13.32
N PHE A 164 -7.59 -14.62 12.59
CA PHE A 164 -7.51 -16.01 12.12
C PHE A 164 -6.05 -16.45 11.96
N ASP A 165 -5.82 -17.76 12.05
CA ASP A 165 -4.50 -18.36 11.81
C ASP A 165 -4.17 -18.29 10.31
N PHE A 166 -2.95 -17.88 9.98
CA PHE A 166 -2.52 -17.70 8.59
C PHE A 166 -1.03 -17.95 8.39
N GLY A 167 -0.72 -18.78 7.40
CA GLY A 167 0.61 -18.86 6.80
C GLY A 167 1.75 -19.25 7.73
N GLN A 168 2.97 -18.83 7.35
CA GLN A 168 4.18 -19.05 8.14
C GLN A 168 4.82 -17.71 8.50
N SER A 169 5.64 -17.70 9.55
CA SER A 169 6.28 -16.49 10.06
C SER A 169 7.13 -15.72 9.03
N SER A 170 7.62 -16.39 7.98
CA SER A 170 8.41 -15.77 6.91
C SER A 170 7.57 -15.11 5.81
N TRP A 171 6.25 -15.30 5.78
CA TRP A 171 5.43 -14.89 4.65
C TRP A 171 5.11 -13.39 4.65
N LEU A 172 5.23 -12.75 3.49
CA LEU A 172 4.80 -11.36 3.30
C LEU A 172 3.31 -11.34 2.92
N PRO A 173 2.46 -10.64 3.69
CA PRO A 173 1.05 -10.53 3.36
C PRO A 173 0.84 -9.64 2.13
N VAL A 174 -0.19 -9.96 1.35
CA VAL A 174 -0.75 -9.11 0.29
C VAL A 174 -2.26 -9.13 0.43
N ALA A 175 -2.91 -8.04 0.05
CA ALA A 175 -4.36 -7.88 0.05
C ALA A 175 -4.79 -7.23 -1.28
N GLY A 176 -6.02 -7.49 -1.69
CA GLY A 176 -6.61 -6.96 -2.92
C GLY A 176 -7.87 -7.74 -3.27
N ASP A 177 -8.72 -7.15 -4.11
CA ASP A 177 -9.83 -7.87 -4.71
C ASP A 177 -9.30 -8.82 -5.80
N MET A 178 -9.41 -10.12 -5.56
CA MET A 178 -8.94 -11.14 -6.49
C MET A 178 -10.05 -11.75 -7.36
N GLY A 179 -11.29 -11.24 -7.28
CA GLY A 179 -12.42 -11.70 -8.07
C GLY A 179 -12.70 -13.21 -7.94
N LEU A 180 -13.63 -13.59 -7.06
CA LEU A 180 -14.22 -14.94 -7.02
C LEU A 180 -15.73 -14.90 -7.16
#